data_AF-A0A1G8FR35-F1
#
_entry.id   AF-A0A1G8FR35-F1
#
_cell.length_a   1.000
_cell.length_b   1.000
_cell.length_c   1.000
_cell.angle_alpha   90.00
_cell.angle_beta   90.00
_cell.angle_gamma   90.00
#
_symmetry.space_group_name_H-M   'P 1'
#
loop_
_entity.id
_entity.type
_entity.pdbx_description
1 polymer ?
#
loop_
_entity_poly.entity_id
_entity_poly.type
_entity_poly.pdbx_seq_one_letter_code
_entity_poly.pdbx_strand_id
1 'polypeptide(L)'
;MPAEERTRNYAQQRARVDELSELGVIDRLWRLPGQMANVGIWSAPSTTDLHHALMSLPLWTYMTIDVEALATHPTVDGRATP
;
A
#
# COMPACT_ATOMS: atom_id res chain seq x y z
N MET A 1 8.61 15.85 -13.90
CA MET A 1 8.32 16.74 -12.75
C MET A 1 9.59 17.43 -12.27
N PRO A 2 9.54 18.74 -12.00
CA PRO A 2 10.55 19.50 -11.25
C PRO A 2 11.00 18.81 -9.96
N ALA A 3 12.25 19.01 -9.56
CA ALA A 3 12.85 18.31 -8.41
C ALA A 3 12.13 18.59 -7.08
N GLU A 4 11.76 19.85 -6.83
CA GLU A 4 11.02 20.25 -5.62
C GLU A 4 9.64 19.61 -5.54
N GLU A 5 8.96 19.51 -6.68
CA GLU A 5 7.64 18.88 -6.77
C GLU A 5 7.74 17.37 -6.51
N ARG A 6 8.77 16.71 -7.04
CA ARG A 6 9.06 15.31 -6.71
C ARG A 6 9.26 15.13 -5.22
N THR A 7 10.14 15.91 -4.59
CA THR A 7 10.42 15.80 -3.15
C THR A 7 9.16 15.96 -2.31
N ARG A 8 8.31 16.95 -2.63
CA ARG A 8 7.03 17.17 -1.96
C ARG A 8 6.10 15.95 -2.11
N ASN A 9 5.96 15.42 -3.32
CA ASN A 9 5.10 14.28 -3.58
C ASN A 9 5.60 13.01 -2.85
N TYR A 10 6.92 12.79 -2.77
CA TYR A 10 7.47 11.69 -1.99
C TYR A 10 7.24 11.85 -0.48
N ALA A 11 7.32 13.06 0.06
CA ALA A 11 7.02 13.31 1.46
C ALA A 11 5.54 13.06 1.78
N GLN A 12 4.63 13.56 0.94
CA GLN A 12 3.20 13.31 1.08
C GLN A 12 2.85 11.84 0.87
N GLN A 13 3.52 11.17 -0.07
CA GLN A 13 3.37 9.73 -0.28
C GLN A 13 3.71 8.96 0.99
N ARG A 14 4.83 9.32 1.63
CA ARG A 14 5.23 8.66 2.87
C ARG A 14 4.21 8.88 3.98
N ALA A 15 3.78 10.13 4.19
CA ALA A 15 2.76 10.45 5.19
C ALA A 15 1.46 9.65 4.96
N ARG A 16 1.00 9.57 3.71
CA ARG A 16 -0.23 8.83 3.39
C ARG A 16 -0.10 7.32 3.61
N VAL A 17 1.06 6.75 3.29
CA VAL A 17 1.35 5.33 3.57
C VAL A 17 1.40 5.06 5.08
N ASP A 18 2.00 5.97 5.84
CA ASP A 18 2.05 5.85 7.30
C ASP A 18 0.62 5.90 7.90
N GLU A 19 -0.22 6.86 7.47
CA GLU A 19 -1.65 6.93 7.86
C GLU A 19 -2.43 5.64 7.51
N LEU A 20 -2.26 5.12 6.30
CA LEU A 20 -2.95 3.88 5.87
C LEU A 20 -2.48 2.66 6.66
N SER A 21 -1.23 2.66 7.13
CA SER A 21 -0.70 1.63 8.01
C SER A 21 -1.31 1.73 9.42
N GLU A 22 -1.45 2.94 9.96
CA GLU A 22 -2.11 3.18 11.25
C GLU A 22 -3.60 2.79 11.22
N LEU A 23 -4.27 2.98 10.09
CA LEU A 23 -5.65 2.56 9.86
C LEU A 23 -5.80 1.04 9.63
N GLY A 24 -4.69 0.28 9.55
CA GLY A 24 -4.70 -1.16 9.26
C GLY A 24 -5.06 -1.50 7.81
N VAL A 25 -5.12 -0.51 6.91
CA VAL A 25 -5.34 -0.73 5.48
C VAL A 25 -4.10 -1.34 4.83
N ILE A 26 -2.91 -0.93 5.28
CA ILE A 26 -1.64 -1.58 4.95
C ILE A 26 -1.24 -2.41 6.16
N ASP A 27 -1.32 -3.75 6.04
CA ASP A 27 -0.88 -4.66 7.11
C ASP A 27 0.65 -4.74 7.11
N ARG A 28 1.24 -4.94 5.92
CA ARG A 28 2.69 -5.11 5.75
C ARG A 28 3.14 -4.56 4.42
N LEU A 29 4.35 -3.99 4.39
CA LEU A 29 4.95 -3.44 3.19
C LEU A 29 6.45 -3.72 3.16
N TRP A 30 6.95 -4.21 2.03
CA TRP A 30 8.35 -4.51 1.79
C TRP A 30 8.84 -3.77 0.55
N ARG A 31 10.13 -3.41 0.57
CA ARG A 31 10.86 -2.92 -0.59
C ARG A 31 11.41 -4.10 -1.38
N LEU A 32 11.26 -4.06 -2.71
CA LEU A 32 11.93 -5.02 -3.59
C LEU A 32 13.39 -4.57 -3.81
N PRO A 33 14.40 -5.37 -3.41
CA PRO A 33 15.80 -5.00 -3.57
C PRO A 33 16.16 -4.75 -5.04
N GLY A 34 16.91 -3.68 -5.30
CA GLY A 34 17.34 -3.31 -6.65
C GLY A 34 16.25 -2.67 -7.52
N GLN A 35 15.05 -2.45 -7.00
CA GLN A 35 13.93 -1.85 -7.73
C GLN A 35 13.32 -0.67 -6.97
N MET A 36 12.77 0.31 -7.71
CA MET A 36 11.85 1.31 -7.13
C MET A 36 10.42 0.74 -7.06
N ALA A 37 10.28 -0.41 -6.42
CA ALA A 37 9.02 -1.11 -6.29
C ALA A 37 8.84 -1.65 -4.86
N ASN A 38 7.59 -1.93 -4.53
CA ASN A 38 7.21 -2.49 -3.25
C ASN A 38 6.15 -3.57 -3.45
N VAL A 39 6.10 -4.48 -2.49
CA VAL A 39 5.06 -5.50 -2.36
C VAL A 39 4.49 -5.38 -0.96
N GLY A 40 3.19 -5.57 -0.80
CA GLY A 40 2.54 -5.43 0.50
C GLY A 40 1.24 -6.19 0.61
N ILE A 41 0.81 -6.42 1.84
CA ILE A 41 -0.50 -6.95 2.18
C ILE A 41 -1.41 -5.77 2.50
N TRP A 42 -2.51 -5.68 1.77
CA TRP A 42 -3.52 -4.63 1.91
C TRP A 42 -4.85 -5.27 2.32
N SER A 43 -5.53 -4.64 3.27
CA SER A 43 -6.81 -5.09 3.80
C SER A 43 -7.84 -3.98 3.64
N ALA A 44 -8.97 -4.30 3.00
CA ALA A 44 -10.07 -3.38 2.83
C ALA A 44 -11.42 -4.12 2.85
N PRO A 45 -12.53 -3.48 3.24
CA PRO A 45 -13.85 -4.11 3.28
C PRO A 45 -14.37 -4.54 1.90
N SER A 46 -13.91 -3.86 0.84
CA SER A 46 -14.28 -4.15 -0.55
C SER A 46 -13.17 -3.77 -1.52
N THR A 47 -13.25 -4.27 -2.76
CA THR A 47 -12.36 -3.85 -3.86
C THR A 47 -12.46 -2.34 -4.14
N THR A 48 -13.64 -1.74 -3.96
CA THR A 48 -13.85 -0.30 -4.14
C THR A 48 -13.09 0.50 -3.07
N ASP A 49 -13.14 0.04 -1.81
CA ASP A 49 -12.40 0.70 -0.73
C ASP A 49 -10.89 0.58 -0.94
N LEU A 50 -10.42 -0.58 -1.40
CA LEU A 50 -9.00 -0.75 -1.79
C LEU A 50 -8.63 0.22 -2.91
N HIS A 51 -9.46 0.31 -3.95
CA HIS A 51 -9.22 1.23 -5.06
C HIS A 51 -9.13 2.69 -4.59
N HIS A 52 -10.04 3.13 -3.71
CA HIS A 52 -10.00 4.47 -3.12
C HIS A 52 -8.75 4.70 -2.27
N ALA A 53 -8.33 3.69 -1.48
CA ALA A 53 -7.11 3.79 -0.70
C ALA A 53 -5.88 3.97 -1.60
N LEU A 54 -5.78 3.17 -2.68
CA LEU A 54 -4.67 3.28 -3.63
C LEU A 54 -4.71 4.61 -4.41
N MET A 55 -5.88 5.06 -4.86
CA MET A 55 -6.06 6.36 -5.52
C MET A 55 -5.71 7.55 -4.61
N SER A 56 -5.81 7.39 -3.30
CA SER A 56 -5.44 8.44 -2.34
C SER A 56 -3.93 8.66 -2.23
N LEU A 57 -3.11 7.77 -2.80
CA LEU A 57 -1.67 7.92 -2.82
C LEU A 57 -1.25 9.06 -3.77
N PRO A 58 -0.47 10.05 -3.30
CA PRO A 58 0.01 11.17 -4.13
C PRO A 58 0.75 10.77 -5.41
N LEU A 59 1.38 9.59 -5.42
CA LEU A 59 2.10 9.07 -6.58
C LEU A 59 1.27 8.08 -7.42
N TRP A 60 -0.01 7.82 -7.09
CA TRP A 60 -0.87 6.83 -7.76
C TRP A 60 -0.82 6.90 -9.29
N THR A 61 -0.89 8.11 -9.86
CA THR A 61 -0.89 8.33 -11.33
C THR A 61 0.42 7.93 -12.02
N TYR A 62 1.48 7.68 -11.26
CA TYR A 62 2.78 7.24 -11.76
C TYR A 62 3.07 5.76 -11.43
N MET A 63 2.17 5.07 -10.73
CA MET A 63 2.37 3.69 -10.33
C MET A 63 1.78 2.72 -11.34
N THR A 64 2.44 1.58 -11.48
CA THR A 64 1.84 0.36 -12.03
C THR A 64 1.57 -0.57 -10.85
N ILE A 65 0.32 -0.98 -10.68
CA ILE A 65 -0.13 -1.73 -9.52
C ILE A 65 -0.85 -2.98 -9.99
N ASP A 66 -0.31 -4.12 -9.58
CA ASP A 66 -0.94 -5.43 -9.73
C ASP A 66 -1.60 -5.80 -8.39
N VAL A 67 -2.86 -6.25 -8.45
CA VAL A 67 -3.64 -6.65 -7.28
C VAL A 67 -4.06 -8.10 -7.43
N GLU A 68 -3.69 -8.93 -6.47
CA GLU A 68 -4.12 -10.32 -6.37
C GLU A 68 -4.94 -10.51 -5.10
N ALA A 69 -6.16 -11.02 -5.25
CA ALA A 69 -7.05 -11.29 -4.12
C ALA A 69 -6.57 -12.55 -3.37
N LEU A 70 -6.36 -12.42 -2.07
CA LEU A 70 -5.90 -13.52 -1.22
C LEU A 70 -7.08 -14.09 -0.42
N ALA A 71 -7.22 -15.42 -0.43
CA ALA A 71 -8.16 -16.12 0.43
C ALA A 71 -7.53 -16.44 1.81
N THR A 72 -8.33 -16.47 2.86
CA THR A 72 -7.88 -16.93 4.17
C THR A 72 -7.55 -18.43 4.10
N HIS A 73 -6.34 -18.80 4.54
CA HIS A 73 -5.93 -20.19 4.60
C HIS A 73 -6.58 -20.88 5.82
N PRO A 74 -7.24 -22.04 5.68
CA PRO A 74 -8.02 -22.66 6.76
C PRO A 74 -7.20 -23.04 8.01
N THR A 75 -5.90 -23.28 7.84
CA THR A 75 -4.98 -23.62 8.95
C THR A 75 -4.41 -22.41 9.67
N VAL A 76 -4.36 -21.25 8.99
CA VAL A 76 -3.88 -20.00 9.57
C VAL A 76 -5.11 -19.15 9.77
N ASP A 77 -5.90 -19.50 10.79
CA ASP A 77 -6.98 -18.64 11.26
C ASP A 77 -6.39 -17.25 11.51
N GLY A 78 -7.04 -16.20 11.02
CA GLY A 78 -6.47 -14.89 10.62
C GLY A 78 -5.80 -14.02 11.70
N ARG A 79 -5.07 -14.60 12.65
CA ARG A 79 -4.13 -13.99 13.57
C ARG A 79 -2.86 -14.83 13.63
N ALA A 80 -1.76 -14.29 13.12
CA ALA A 80 -0.47 -14.67 13.66
C ALA A 80 -0.45 -14.26 15.14
N THR A 81 -0.25 -15.23 16.03
CA THR A 81 0.03 -15.05 17.46
C THR A 81 1.55 -14.98 17.64
N PRO A 82 2.07 -14.42 18.75
CA PRO A 82 2.01 -13.04 19.23
C PRO A 82 3.10 -12.13 18.62
#